data_AF-A0A7W0T8F3-F1
#
_entry.id   AF-A0A7W0T8F3-F1
#
_cell.length_a   1.000
_cell.length_b   1.000
_cell.length_c   1.000
_cell.angle_alpha   90.00
_cell.angle_beta   90.00
_cell.angle_gamma   90.00
#
_symmetry.space_group_name_H-M   'P 1'
#
loop_
_entity.id
_entity.type
_entity.pdbx_description
1 polymer ?
#
loop_
_entity_poly.entity_id
_entity_poly.type
_entity_poly.pdbx_seq_one_letter_code
_entity_poly.pdbx_strand_id
1 'polypeptide(L)'
;MRVIVVVLMLVGCGGGSGGAVECDDGDTRACYRGPIDTRGVGTCTDGVEVCTNERWTGVCVGDVTPFVERCDGEDGDCDGVVDNVESSGDTCVASDGCSGEKACIGDTLGCVAPDKNECGLCGGPAVADVGMTCSNGACPGVLACTAERDATSCNAPAQNACELCGGPAITGLGTTCSGPGNCAGELVCNAGGNGTTCSCNPVAGQCKDNGTLRPAVAPVLGDLVITEVMPSPSGDDTLQEWFEVEVTRDVDLNQVALDRAGDAAVPIVMQSVNCLRATTGSRLVFARSADPLLNGGLPAVAHTFSFSLVTGSTLAPGDVRLLLDSAVLDAITWTSSATAKSRQLDPDLIDAAANDSPSNFCDATTPYGTSTPQDLGTPGAANLQCALLPPAGSCTVGGVPRPIEKPAAGALVLTEFLANPAGSADSAREWLELTNTSAASFDLNELVIARAGTTGSRVQSAACIPVAPAAFALLARSNDPAQNGALPTVDATFGFALVDSNGDVEVRDGATVLDAITWTSVTSGVSRQLDPDFFTTAGNDSATSFCPGTTPYGDATNLGTPRAANPQCP
;
A
#
# COMPACT_ATOMS: atom_id res chain seq x y z
N MET A 1 72.78 8.38 -73.92
CA MET A 1 74.18 8.50 -74.42
C MET A 1 74.51 9.97 -74.47
N ARG A 2 75.79 10.32 -74.24
CA ARG A 2 76.38 11.64 -74.53
C ARG A 2 75.85 12.18 -75.89
N VAL A 3 75.87 13.47 -76.17
CA VAL A 3 77.07 14.09 -76.72
C VAL A 3 76.78 15.57 -76.97
N ILE A 4 77.67 16.41 -76.44
CA ILE A 4 77.97 17.76 -76.92
C ILE A 4 78.45 17.65 -78.37
N VAL A 5 77.78 18.31 -79.31
CA VAL A 5 78.30 18.49 -80.67
C VAL A 5 78.46 19.99 -80.94
N VAL A 6 79.72 20.42 -80.84
CA VAL A 6 80.27 21.62 -81.47
C VAL A 6 80.62 21.24 -82.91
N VAL A 7 80.06 21.92 -83.90
CA VAL A 7 80.51 21.94 -85.32
C VAL A 7 80.30 23.37 -85.80
N LEU A 8 81.31 24.23 -85.78
CA LEU A 8 82.34 24.42 -86.82
C LEU A 8 81.71 24.74 -88.20
N MET A 9 81.51 26.03 -88.49
CA MET A 9 81.34 26.50 -89.87
C MET A 9 82.57 27.32 -90.28
N LEU A 10 83.29 26.76 -91.25
CA LEU A 10 84.44 27.32 -91.93
C LEU A 10 84.02 28.40 -92.92
N VAL A 11 84.87 29.42 -93.00
CA VAL A 11 84.91 30.44 -94.04
C VAL A 11 85.17 29.78 -95.41
N GLY A 12 84.37 30.13 -96.40
CA GLY A 12 84.58 29.80 -97.82
C GLY A 12 84.13 30.97 -98.70
N CYS A 13 85.08 31.61 -99.36
CA CYS A 13 84.90 32.74 -100.27
C CYS A 13 84.50 32.23 -101.67
N GLY A 14 83.57 32.92 -102.34
CA GLY A 14 83.21 32.67 -103.75
C GLY A 14 82.20 33.70 -104.24
N GLY A 15 82.67 34.71 -104.99
CA GLY A 15 81.86 35.80 -105.50
C GLY A 15 80.96 35.42 -106.69
N GLY A 16 79.92 36.24 -106.91
CA GLY A 16 79.07 36.18 -108.09
C GLY A 16 77.84 37.06 -107.92
N SER A 17 77.83 38.21 -108.62
CA SER A 17 76.78 39.23 -108.65
C SER A 17 75.51 38.78 -109.39
N GLY A 18 74.33 38.99 -108.78
CA GLY A 18 73.01 38.93 -109.44
C GLY A 18 71.90 39.31 -108.45
N GLY A 19 70.99 40.22 -108.85
CA GLY A 19 70.01 40.86 -107.95
C GLY A 19 69.09 39.89 -107.22
N ALA A 20 68.88 40.13 -105.92
CA ALA A 20 68.01 39.30 -105.09
C ALA A 20 66.54 39.67 -105.31
N VAL A 21 65.82 38.71 -105.85
CA VAL A 21 64.37 38.55 -105.83
C VAL A 21 63.95 38.14 -104.40
N GLU A 22 62.81 38.60 -103.87
CA GLU A 22 62.41 38.34 -102.46
C GLU A 22 61.93 36.89 -102.22
N CYS A 23 61.43 36.23 -103.26
CA CYS A 23 61.00 34.82 -103.31
C CYS A 23 60.74 34.38 -104.77
N ASP A 24 60.68 33.08 -105.04
CA ASP A 24 60.28 32.54 -106.35
C ASP A 24 58.75 32.33 -106.43
N ASP A 25 58.16 32.52 -107.61
CA ASP A 25 56.71 32.36 -107.82
C ASP A 25 56.24 30.94 -107.46
N GLY A 26 55.29 30.84 -106.53
CA GLY A 26 54.82 29.56 -105.98
C GLY A 26 55.49 29.12 -104.67
N ASP A 27 56.56 29.79 -104.21
CA ASP A 27 57.12 29.55 -102.88
C ASP A 27 56.07 29.87 -101.81
N THR A 28 56.11 29.09 -100.72
CA THR A 28 55.24 29.27 -99.56
C THR A 28 56.06 29.54 -98.31
N ARG A 29 55.63 30.50 -97.48
CA ARG A 29 56.18 30.71 -96.14
C ARG A 29 55.09 30.72 -95.08
N ALA A 30 55.47 30.37 -93.86
CA ALA A 30 54.63 30.58 -92.69
C ALA A 30 54.46 32.08 -92.44
N CYS A 31 53.22 32.51 -92.24
CA CYS A 31 52.87 33.88 -91.91
C CYS A 31 51.89 33.88 -90.73
N TYR A 32 51.83 35.00 -90.03
CA TYR A 32 50.93 35.17 -88.88
C TYR A 32 50.59 36.64 -88.75
N ARG A 33 49.29 36.99 -88.71
CA ARG A 33 48.84 38.39 -88.66
C ARG A 33 48.53 38.90 -87.25
N GLY A 34 48.51 38.02 -86.25
CA GLY A 34 48.30 38.38 -84.85
C GLY A 34 49.59 38.90 -84.16
N PRO A 35 49.48 39.32 -82.89
CA PRO A 35 50.63 39.65 -82.05
C PRO A 35 51.63 38.48 -81.95
N ILE A 36 52.93 38.76 -82.08
CA ILE A 36 53.96 37.71 -82.20
C ILE A 36 54.05 36.78 -80.98
N ASP A 37 53.65 37.26 -79.81
CA ASP A 37 53.59 36.55 -78.52
C ASP A 37 52.43 35.55 -78.43
N THR A 38 51.40 35.68 -79.27
CA THR A 38 50.26 34.74 -79.36
C THR A 38 50.48 33.62 -80.37
N ARG A 39 51.56 33.69 -81.16
CA ARG A 39 51.85 32.76 -82.25
C ARG A 39 52.18 31.36 -81.71
N GLY A 40 51.37 30.36 -82.07
CA GLY A 40 51.57 28.97 -81.65
C GLY A 40 51.12 28.69 -80.22
N VAL A 41 50.36 29.60 -79.61
CA VAL A 41 49.75 29.46 -78.28
C VAL A 41 48.25 29.18 -78.49
N GLY A 42 47.70 28.22 -77.75
CA GLY A 42 46.29 27.85 -77.87
C GLY A 42 45.88 27.45 -79.29
N THR A 43 44.80 28.06 -79.77
CA THR A 43 44.27 27.86 -81.13
C THR A 43 45.01 28.65 -82.21
N CYS A 44 45.86 29.61 -81.82
CA CYS A 44 46.54 30.49 -82.75
C CYS A 44 47.64 29.78 -83.54
N THR A 45 47.43 29.67 -84.85
CA THR A 45 48.30 28.93 -85.76
C THR A 45 48.73 29.77 -86.95
N ASP A 46 49.89 29.41 -87.49
CA ASP A 46 50.43 30.02 -88.69
C ASP A 46 49.57 29.69 -89.92
N GLY A 47 49.35 30.72 -90.73
CA GLY A 47 48.84 30.56 -92.08
C GLY A 47 49.97 30.39 -93.08
N VAL A 48 49.59 30.30 -94.35
CA VAL A 48 50.52 30.21 -95.47
C VAL A 48 50.36 31.45 -96.34
N GLU A 49 51.47 32.11 -96.61
CA GLU A 49 51.58 33.18 -97.60
C GLU A 49 52.26 32.61 -98.83
N VAL A 50 51.69 32.87 -100.00
CA VAL A 50 52.24 32.44 -101.29
C VAL A 50 52.98 33.63 -101.92
N CYS A 51 54.13 33.35 -102.51
CA CYS A 51 54.86 34.30 -103.34
C CYS A 51 54.22 34.36 -104.73
N THR A 52 53.84 35.56 -105.18
CA THR A 52 53.34 35.78 -106.54
C THR A 52 54.03 36.97 -107.18
N ASN A 53 54.46 36.83 -108.44
CA ASN A 53 55.25 37.84 -109.14
C ASN A 53 56.46 38.26 -108.32
N GLU A 54 57.23 37.28 -107.83
CA GLU A 54 58.51 37.52 -107.16
C GLU A 54 58.41 38.31 -105.84
N ARG A 55 57.19 38.43 -105.28
CA ARG A 55 56.91 39.13 -104.03
C ARG A 55 55.86 38.40 -103.21
N TRP A 56 56.04 38.41 -101.90
CA TRP A 56 55.05 37.89 -100.97
C TRP A 56 53.75 38.69 -101.07
N THR A 57 52.62 37.98 -101.15
CA THR A 57 51.31 38.56 -101.45
C THR A 57 50.79 39.54 -100.39
N GLY A 58 51.36 39.54 -99.18
CA GLY A 58 50.85 40.27 -98.02
C GLY A 58 49.58 39.64 -97.43
N VAL A 59 49.09 38.54 -98.01
CA VAL A 59 47.86 37.86 -97.59
C VAL A 59 48.26 36.56 -96.92
N CYS A 60 48.11 36.52 -95.61
CA CYS A 60 48.23 35.28 -94.87
C CYS A 60 46.92 34.51 -94.95
N VAL A 61 46.94 33.33 -95.57
CA VAL A 61 45.75 32.49 -95.73
C VAL A 61 45.78 31.37 -94.70
N GLY A 62 44.71 31.26 -93.92
CA GLY A 62 44.51 30.18 -92.96
C GLY A 62 45.20 30.39 -91.60
N ASP A 63 45.72 31.57 -91.30
CA ASP A 63 46.14 31.90 -89.93
C ASP A 63 44.92 32.06 -89.02
N VAL A 64 45.07 31.61 -87.78
CA VAL A 64 44.11 31.83 -86.69
C VAL A 64 44.73 32.86 -85.75
N THR A 65 44.15 34.05 -85.71
CA THR A 65 44.58 35.13 -84.80
C THR A 65 43.70 35.15 -83.54
N PRO A 66 44.15 35.79 -82.43
CA PRO A 66 43.38 35.88 -81.20
C PRO A 66 41.96 36.38 -81.43
N PHE A 67 40.99 35.74 -80.79
CA PHE A 67 39.59 36.14 -80.75
C PHE A 67 39.05 36.06 -79.33
N VAL A 68 37.82 36.53 -79.11
CA VAL A 68 37.23 36.53 -77.76
C VAL A 68 37.08 35.11 -77.22
N GLU A 69 37.53 34.93 -75.98
CA GLU A 69 37.45 33.68 -75.26
C GLU A 69 36.02 33.15 -75.10
N ARG A 70 35.91 31.83 -75.08
CA ARG A 70 34.68 31.08 -74.87
C ARG A 70 34.95 29.96 -73.89
N CYS A 71 33.89 29.40 -73.31
CA CYS A 71 34.02 28.19 -72.51
C CYS A 71 33.94 26.96 -73.44
N ASP A 72 34.86 26.79 -74.38
CA ASP A 72 34.84 25.68 -75.35
C ASP A 72 36.02 24.70 -75.21
N GLY A 73 36.82 24.87 -74.15
CA GLY A 73 37.98 24.03 -73.84
C GLY A 73 39.22 24.38 -74.65
N GLU A 74 39.19 25.52 -75.34
CA GLU A 74 40.25 26.02 -76.20
C GLU A 74 40.76 27.37 -75.67
N ASP A 75 41.96 27.77 -76.11
CA ASP A 75 42.56 29.08 -75.80
C ASP A 75 42.43 29.94 -77.07
N GLY A 76 41.38 30.76 -77.10
CA GLY A 76 40.92 31.56 -78.23
C GLY A 76 41.60 32.93 -78.35
N ASP A 77 41.99 33.55 -77.24
CA ASP A 77 42.76 34.79 -77.20
C ASP A 77 44.28 34.55 -77.18
N CYS A 78 44.67 33.28 -77.04
CA CYS A 78 46.04 32.78 -77.19
C CYS A 78 47.01 33.39 -76.18
N ASP A 79 46.51 33.68 -74.96
CA ASP A 79 47.31 34.17 -73.84
C ASP A 79 47.98 33.04 -73.03
N GLY A 80 47.64 31.78 -73.33
CA GLY A 80 48.16 30.58 -72.70
C GLY A 80 47.27 30.01 -71.58
N VAL A 81 46.10 30.59 -71.33
CA VAL A 81 45.12 30.14 -70.34
C VAL A 81 43.81 29.77 -71.02
N VAL A 82 43.51 28.47 -71.08
CA VAL A 82 42.24 27.96 -71.63
C VAL A 82 41.04 28.49 -70.84
N ASP A 83 39.99 28.92 -71.54
CA ASP A 83 38.67 29.29 -71.00
C ASP A 83 38.69 30.44 -69.93
N ASN A 84 39.65 31.37 -70.03
CA ASN A 84 39.80 32.57 -69.19
C ASN A 84 38.84 33.73 -69.59
N VAL A 85 37.58 33.41 -69.94
CA VAL A 85 36.57 34.38 -70.38
C VAL A 85 36.43 35.58 -69.43
N GLU A 86 35.99 36.73 -69.96
CA GLU A 86 35.73 37.94 -69.16
C GLU A 86 34.82 37.61 -67.95
N SER A 87 35.18 38.14 -66.77
CA SER A 87 34.57 37.83 -65.47
C SER A 87 34.85 36.44 -64.88
N SER A 88 35.69 35.61 -65.49
CA SER A 88 36.22 34.41 -64.83
C SER A 88 37.00 34.82 -63.56
N GLY A 89 36.77 34.11 -62.45
CA GLY A 89 37.33 34.43 -61.13
C GLY A 89 36.56 35.49 -60.32
N ASP A 90 35.54 36.14 -60.89
CA ASP A 90 34.66 37.02 -60.11
C ASP A 90 33.89 36.23 -59.05
N THR A 91 33.66 36.85 -57.88
CA THR A 91 32.77 36.28 -56.87
C THR A 91 31.35 36.17 -57.40
N CYS A 92 30.70 35.04 -57.12
CA CYS A 92 29.30 34.79 -57.45
C CYS A 92 28.58 34.14 -56.27
N VAL A 93 27.24 34.13 -56.34
CA VAL A 93 26.39 33.40 -55.40
C VAL A 93 25.55 32.44 -56.24
N ALA A 94 25.70 31.15 -55.99
CA ALA A 94 24.90 30.12 -56.65
C ALA A 94 23.41 30.26 -56.25
N SER A 95 22.53 29.62 -57.01
CA SER A 95 21.08 29.70 -56.79
C SER A 95 20.62 29.22 -55.41
N ASP A 96 21.41 28.36 -54.78
CA ASP A 96 21.18 27.88 -53.42
C ASP A 96 21.67 28.87 -52.35
N GLY A 97 22.34 29.96 -52.73
CA GLY A 97 22.86 31.00 -51.82
C GLY A 97 24.29 30.77 -51.35
N CYS A 98 25.00 29.77 -51.87
CA CYS A 98 26.42 29.56 -51.53
C CYS A 98 27.34 30.45 -52.38
N SER A 99 28.27 31.12 -51.72
CA SER A 99 29.27 31.94 -52.39
C SER A 99 30.31 31.05 -53.07
N GLY A 100 30.70 31.43 -54.28
CA GLY A 100 31.71 30.76 -55.09
C GLY A 100 32.40 31.72 -56.04
N GLU A 101 33.07 31.17 -57.04
CA GLU A 101 33.78 31.91 -58.08
C GLU A 101 33.22 31.54 -59.46
N LYS A 102 33.15 32.51 -60.38
CA LYS A 102 32.73 32.24 -61.75
C LYS A 102 33.81 31.46 -62.47
N ALA A 103 33.43 30.35 -63.09
CA ALA A 103 34.29 29.55 -63.95
C ALA A 103 33.46 28.90 -65.06
N CYS A 104 34.12 28.41 -66.11
CA CYS A 104 33.43 27.71 -67.18
C CYS A 104 32.84 26.37 -66.68
N ILE A 105 31.52 26.21 -66.83
CA ILE A 105 30.77 24.99 -66.50
C ILE A 105 30.11 24.49 -67.79
N GLY A 106 30.78 23.54 -68.45
CA GLY A 106 30.45 23.19 -69.84
C GLY A 106 30.63 24.41 -70.73
N ASP A 107 29.70 24.63 -71.66
CA ASP A 107 29.82 25.67 -72.70
C ASP A 107 29.49 27.11 -72.21
N THR A 108 29.33 27.32 -70.90
CA THR A 108 28.89 28.61 -70.33
C THR A 108 29.63 29.00 -69.06
N LEU A 109 29.80 30.31 -68.83
CA LEU A 109 30.32 30.83 -67.57
C LEU A 109 29.26 30.67 -66.47
N GLY A 110 29.55 29.84 -65.46
CA GLY A 110 28.67 29.52 -64.35
C GLY A 110 29.31 29.82 -63.00
N CYS A 111 28.52 29.75 -61.93
CA CYS A 111 29.02 29.91 -60.56
C CYS A 111 29.45 28.54 -60.01
N VAL A 112 30.74 28.36 -59.74
CA VAL A 112 31.25 27.17 -59.06
C VAL A 112 31.29 27.48 -57.56
N ALA A 113 30.28 26.99 -56.84
CA ALA A 113 30.16 27.12 -55.39
C ALA A 113 30.04 25.72 -54.75
N PRO A 114 30.44 25.55 -53.48
CA PRO A 114 30.22 24.30 -52.78
C PRO A 114 28.73 24.11 -52.48
N ASP A 115 28.26 22.87 -52.54
CA ASP A 115 26.90 22.51 -52.14
C ASP A 115 26.68 22.71 -50.64
N LYS A 116 25.41 22.90 -50.25
CA LYS A 116 25.00 22.84 -48.84
C LYS A 116 24.99 21.40 -48.33
N ASN A 117 25.43 21.21 -47.09
CA ASN A 117 25.13 19.98 -46.35
C ASN A 117 23.65 19.92 -45.93
N GLU A 118 23.24 18.83 -45.29
CA GLU A 118 21.87 18.55 -44.83
C GLU A 118 21.35 19.59 -43.82
N CYS A 119 22.25 20.31 -43.14
CA CYS A 119 21.94 21.38 -42.21
C CYS A 119 22.03 22.79 -42.85
N GLY A 120 22.23 22.87 -44.16
CA GLY A 120 22.24 24.12 -44.91
C GLY A 120 23.52 24.94 -44.79
N LEU A 121 24.64 24.32 -44.41
CA LEU A 121 25.96 24.93 -44.36
C LEU A 121 26.71 24.72 -45.68
N CYS A 122 27.10 25.81 -46.36
CA CYS A 122 27.87 25.75 -47.61
C CYS A 122 29.26 25.17 -47.37
N GLY A 123 29.62 24.09 -48.08
CA GLY A 123 30.94 23.44 -47.95
C GLY A 123 31.19 22.77 -46.59
N GLY A 124 30.13 22.56 -45.80
CA GLY A 124 30.21 21.85 -44.52
C GLY A 124 30.40 20.34 -44.69
N PRO A 125 30.80 19.63 -43.61
CA PRO A 125 30.79 18.16 -43.63
C PRO A 125 29.37 17.62 -43.80
N ALA A 126 29.25 16.41 -44.35
CA ALA A 126 27.97 15.71 -44.44
C ALA A 126 27.43 15.41 -43.02
N VAL A 127 26.15 15.68 -42.81
CA VAL A 127 25.46 15.49 -41.53
C VAL A 127 24.42 14.38 -41.69
N ALA A 128 24.66 13.25 -41.04
CA ALA A 128 23.75 12.10 -41.08
C ALA A 128 22.53 12.28 -40.15
N ASP A 129 21.48 11.51 -40.42
CA ASP A 129 20.36 11.24 -39.50
C ASP A 129 19.49 12.44 -39.08
N VAL A 130 19.60 13.58 -39.77
CA VAL A 130 18.70 14.74 -39.59
C VAL A 130 17.24 14.28 -39.76
N GLY A 131 16.40 14.53 -38.77
CA GLY A 131 14.99 14.13 -38.78
C GLY A 131 14.72 12.69 -38.31
N MET A 132 15.75 11.89 -37.99
CA MET A 132 15.55 10.58 -37.39
C MET A 132 15.18 10.68 -35.90
N THR A 133 14.52 9.63 -35.40
CA THR A 133 14.13 9.52 -33.99
C THR A 133 15.35 9.33 -33.10
N CYS A 134 15.36 10.01 -31.96
CA CYS A 134 16.34 9.83 -30.90
C CYS A 134 15.64 9.84 -29.54
N SER A 135 16.39 9.59 -28.46
CA SER A 135 15.87 9.73 -27.11
C SER A 135 16.85 10.40 -26.15
N ASN A 136 16.32 11.11 -25.16
CA ASN A 136 17.02 11.55 -23.97
C ASN A 136 16.42 10.81 -22.77
N GLY A 137 17.07 9.73 -22.33
CA GLY A 137 16.47 8.77 -21.42
C GLY A 137 15.24 8.10 -22.06
N ALA A 138 14.10 8.13 -21.37
CA ALA A 138 12.83 7.62 -21.89
C ALA A 138 12.07 8.61 -22.80
N CYS A 139 12.57 9.84 -22.98
CA CYS A 139 11.86 10.86 -23.74
C CYS A 139 12.19 10.80 -25.24
N PRO A 140 11.18 10.60 -26.11
CA PRO A 140 11.40 10.62 -27.54
C PRO A 140 11.67 12.05 -28.02
N GLY A 141 12.53 12.15 -29.02
CA GLY A 141 12.79 13.39 -29.75
C GLY A 141 13.26 13.10 -31.17
N VAL A 142 13.76 14.15 -31.81
CA VAL A 142 14.23 14.10 -33.19
C VAL A 142 15.62 14.70 -33.26
N LEU A 143 16.51 14.10 -34.06
CA LEU A 143 17.82 14.65 -34.34
C LEU A 143 17.67 15.94 -35.16
N ALA A 144 18.13 17.05 -34.57
CA ALA A 144 18.11 18.37 -35.17
C ALA A 144 19.55 18.89 -35.32
N CYS A 145 19.76 19.73 -36.32
CA CYS A 145 21.06 20.37 -36.55
C CYS A 145 21.53 21.15 -35.32
N THR A 146 22.83 21.06 -35.01
CA THR A 146 23.49 21.92 -34.04
C THR A 146 23.45 23.38 -34.49
N ALA A 147 23.74 24.32 -33.57
CA ALA A 147 23.79 25.74 -33.90
C ALA A 147 24.87 26.05 -34.96
N GLU A 148 25.94 25.27 -34.95
CA GLU A 148 27.08 25.32 -35.86
C GLU A 148 26.78 24.68 -37.23
N ARG A 149 25.69 23.91 -37.35
CA ARG A 149 25.22 23.24 -38.59
C ARG A 149 26.18 22.19 -39.16
N ASP A 150 27.06 21.65 -38.34
CA ASP A 150 28.08 20.66 -38.70
C ASP A 150 27.82 19.27 -38.07
N ALA A 151 26.79 19.13 -37.22
CA ALA A 151 26.39 17.89 -36.59
C ALA A 151 24.88 17.87 -36.23
N THR A 152 24.38 16.73 -35.76
CA THR A 152 23.05 16.61 -35.14
C THR A 152 23.12 16.49 -33.62
N SER A 153 22.13 17.03 -32.93
CA SER A 153 21.88 16.81 -31.50
C SER A 153 20.44 16.33 -31.28
N CYS A 154 20.22 15.51 -30.25
CA CYS A 154 18.89 15.02 -29.94
C CYS A 154 18.05 16.13 -29.29
N ASN A 155 17.06 16.65 -30.03
CA ASN A 155 16.08 17.57 -29.50
C ASN A 155 14.95 16.78 -28.81
N ALA A 156 15.23 16.30 -27.60
CA ALA A 156 14.29 15.60 -26.74
C ALA A 156 14.22 16.32 -25.38
N PRO A 157 13.02 16.52 -24.81
CA PRO A 157 12.89 17.11 -23.49
C PRO A 157 13.47 16.17 -22.42
N ALA A 158 13.92 16.75 -21.30
CA ALA A 158 14.30 15.95 -20.12
C ALA A 158 13.04 15.47 -19.37
N GLN A 159 13.18 14.36 -18.63
CA GLN A 159 12.18 13.94 -17.65
C GLN A 159 12.22 14.85 -16.42
N ASN A 160 11.05 15.10 -15.82
CA ASN A 160 10.99 15.62 -14.45
C ASN A 160 11.20 14.47 -13.43
N ALA A 161 11.17 14.78 -12.13
CA ALA A 161 11.36 13.77 -11.08
C ALA A 161 10.22 12.73 -10.97
N CYS A 162 9.13 12.91 -11.71
CA CYS A 162 8.03 11.94 -11.86
C CYS A 162 8.03 11.28 -13.25
N GLU A 163 9.19 11.26 -13.91
CA GLU A 163 9.42 10.58 -15.18
C GLU A 163 8.61 11.15 -16.37
N LEU A 164 7.94 12.29 -16.20
CA LEU A 164 7.18 12.96 -17.27
C LEU A 164 8.10 13.78 -18.16
N CYS A 165 8.10 13.49 -19.46
CA CYS A 165 8.86 14.21 -20.47
C CYS A 165 8.37 15.65 -20.66
N GLY A 166 9.25 16.63 -20.48
CA GLY A 166 8.90 18.06 -20.61
C GLY A 166 7.93 18.56 -19.53
N GLY A 167 7.75 17.77 -18.45
CA GLY A 167 6.91 18.13 -17.32
C GLY A 167 7.51 19.25 -16.47
N PRO A 168 6.70 19.88 -15.59
CA PRO A 168 7.21 20.87 -14.65
C PRO A 168 8.18 20.23 -13.65
N ALA A 169 9.07 21.05 -13.07
CA ALA A 169 9.95 20.60 -11.99
C ALA A 169 9.11 20.15 -10.77
N ILE A 170 9.39 18.95 -10.28
CA ILE A 170 8.72 18.39 -9.11
C ILE A 170 9.66 18.50 -7.91
N THR A 171 9.16 19.04 -6.80
CA THR A 171 9.89 19.17 -5.54
C THR A 171 9.11 18.53 -4.40
N GLY A 172 9.81 18.20 -3.30
CA GLY A 172 9.17 17.67 -2.10
C GLY A 172 8.75 16.20 -2.17
N LEU A 173 9.06 15.46 -3.23
CA LEU A 173 8.93 14.00 -3.22
C LEU A 173 9.68 13.44 -2.00
N GLY A 174 9.03 12.56 -1.27
CA GLY A 174 9.58 11.97 -0.05
C GLY A 174 9.41 12.77 1.23
N THR A 175 8.84 13.97 1.15
CA THR A 175 8.55 14.79 2.33
C THR A 175 7.19 14.46 2.92
N THR A 176 7.02 14.74 4.21
CA THR A 176 5.76 14.51 4.90
C THR A 176 4.65 15.42 4.36
N CYS A 177 3.45 14.88 4.24
CA CYS A 177 2.25 15.60 3.84
C CYS A 177 1.05 15.23 4.70
N SER A 178 0.07 16.13 4.71
CA SER A 178 -1.25 15.88 5.27
C SER A 178 -2.28 15.87 4.15
N GLY A 179 -3.04 14.79 4.02
CA GLY A 179 -4.11 14.66 3.02
C GLY A 179 -5.50 14.83 3.62
N PRO A 180 -6.56 14.71 2.80
CA PRO A 180 -7.94 14.70 3.27
C PRO A 180 -8.15 13.64 4.38
N GLY A 181 -8.94 13.97 5.41
CA GLY A 181 -9.24 13.03 6.51
C GLY A 181 -8.16 12.92 7.60
N ASN A 182 -7.34 13.98 7.79
CA ASN A 182 -6.23 14.02 8.74
C ASN A 182 -5.20 12.90 8.53
N CYS A 183 -5.05 12.42 7.28
CA CYS A 183 -4.04 11.42 6.97
C CYS A 183 -2.65 12.07 7.01
N ALA A 184 -1.66 11.36 7.58
CA ALA A 184 -0.26 11.71 7.46
C ALA A 184 0.41 10.74 6.48
N GLY A 185 1.25 11.25 5.59
CA GLY A 185 1.84 10.45 4.53
C GLY A 185 3.07 11.09 3.92
N GLU A 186 3.45 10.58 2.76
CA GLU A 186 4.60 11.04 1.98
C GLU A 186 4.14 11.55 0.62
N LEU A 187 4.70 12.67 0.15
CA LEU A 187 4.41 13.16 -1.19
C LEU A 187 4.97 12.19 -2.24
N VAL A 188 4.08 11.66 -3.06
CA VAL A 188 4.39 10.81 -4.22
C VAL A 188 3.94 11.49 -5.51
N CYS A 189 4.38 10.99 -6.65
CA CYS A 189 3.91 11.48 -7.95
C CYS A 189 2.40 11.26 -8.10
N ASN A 190 1.68 12.27 -8.59
CA ASN A 190 0.30 12.08 -8.99
C ASN A 190 0.23 11.20 -10.26
N ALA A 191 -0.96 10.68 -10.59
CA ALA A 191 -1.14 9.79 -11.74
C ALA A 191 -0.73 10.42 -13.09
N GLY A 192 -0.72 11.76 -13.19
CA GLY A 192 -0.33 12.48 -14.40
C GLY A 192 1.16 12.83 -14.50
N GLY A 193 1.97 12.55 -13.47
CA GLY A 193 3.40 12.92 -13.41
C GLY A 193 3.70 14.41 -13.43
N ASN A 194 2.67 15.27 -13.38
CA ASN A 194 2.80 16.73 -13.48
C ASN A 194 2.76 17.45 -12.12
N GLY A 195 2.67 16.68 -11.03
CA GLY A 195 2.59 17.19 -9.66
C GLY A 195 2.73 16.06 -8.64
N THR A 196 2.55 16.41 -7.37
CA THR A 196 2.57 15.46 -6.26
C THR A 196 1.17 15.25 -5.68
N THR A 197 0.95 14.09 -5.05
CA THR A 197 -0.21 13.78 -4.21
C THR A 197 0.28 13.15 -2.92
N CYS A 198 -0.51 13.25 -1.84
CA CYS A 198 -0.14 12.63 -0.57
C CYS A 198 -0.48 11.14 -0.58
N SER A 199 0.53 10.27 -0.46
CA SER A 199 0.33 8.84 -0.21
C SER A 199 0.03 8.64 1.27
N CYS A 200 -1.25 8.65 1.61
CA CYS A 200 -1.71 8.47 2.97
C CYS A 200 -1.33 7.07 3.49
N ASN A 201 -0.63 7.03 4.62
CA ASN A 201 -0.60 5.85 5.48
C ASN A 201 -1.73 5.96 6.50
N PRO A 202 -2.42 4.85 6.83
CA PRO A 202 -3.42 4.87 7.89
C PRO A 202 -2.76 5.30 9.20
N VAL A 203 -3.29 6.34 9.83
CA VAL A 203 -2.95 6.66 11.23
C VAL A 203 -3.72 5.73 12.16
N ALA A 204 -3.38 5.69 13.46
CA ALA A 204 -4.09 4.86 14.43
C ALA A 204 -5.62 5.06 14.36
N GLY A 205 -6.38 3.97 14.28
CA GLY A 205 -7.84 3.99 14.13
C GLY A 205 -8.35 4.18 12.70
N GLN A 206 -7.47 4.18 11.68
CA GLN A 206 -7.86 4.20 10.26
C GLN A 206 -7.34 2.97 9.52
N CYS A 207 -8.02 2.62 8.42
CA CYS A 207 -7.60 1.56 7.51
C CYS A 207 -8.05 1.86 6.07
N LYS A 208 -7.42 1.20 5.10
CA LYS A 208 -7.80 1.29 3.67
C LYS A 208 -8.86 0.25 3.34
N ASP A 209 -10.01 0.72 2.89
CA ASP A 209 -11.10 -0.09 2.36
C ASP A 209 -11.12 0.06 0.83
N ASN A 210 -10.75 -1.00 0.11
CA ASN A 210 -10.56 -0.98 -1.34
C ASN A 210 -9.71 0.23 -1.82
N GLY A 211 -8.62 0.51 -1.10
CA GLY A 211 -7.71 1.63 -1.40
C GLY A 211 -8.15 3.00 -0.86
N THR A 212 -9.38 3.14 -0.37
CA THR A 212 -9.90 4.39 0.20
C THR A 212 -9.70 4.40 1.72
N LEU A 213 -9.05 5.42 2.28
CA LEU A 213 -8.96 5.55 3.74
C LEU A 213 -10.32 5.86 4.35
N ARG A 214 -10.63 5.18 5.45
CA ARG A 214 -11.74 5.52 6.35
C ARG A 214 -11.37 5.18 7.79
N PRO A 215 -12.12 5.70 8.78
CA PRO A 215 -12.03 5.21 10.16
C PRO A 215 -12.32 3.70 10.20
N ALA A 216 -11.51 2.96 10.95
CA ALA A 216 -11.78 1.57 11.26
C ALA A 216 -13.01 1.48 12.19
N VAL A 217 -13.88 0.52 11.94
CA VAL A 217 -15.04 0.21 12.79
C VAL A 217 -14.56 -0.73 13.89
N ALA A 218 -14.01 -0.16 14.96
CA ALA A 218 -13.51 -0.97 16.08
C ALA A 218 -14.64 -1.81 16.71
N PRO A 219 -14.34 -3.05 17.15
CA PRO A 219 -15.26 -3.83 17.96
C PRO A 219 -15.38 -3.24 19.37
N VAL A 220 -16.56 -3.41 19.96
CA VAL A 220 -16.85 -3.19 21.38
C VAL A 220 -17.25 -4.52 22.02
N LEU A 221 -17.40 -4.51 23.35
CA LEU A 221 -17.88 -5.66 24.12
C LEU A 221 -19.17 -6.25 23.51
N GLY A 222 -19.15 -7.57 23.27
CA GLY A 222 -20.26 -8.30 22.67
C GLY A 222 -20.23 -8.41 21.14
N ASP A 223 -19.35 -7.68 20.43
CA ASP A 223 -19.24 -7.76 18.96
C ASP A 223 -18.53 -9.03 18.46
N LEU A 224 -17.67 -9.60 19.31
CA LEU A 224 -16.87 -10.79 19.04
C LEU A 224 -17.11 -11.79 20.17
N VAL A 225 -17.48 -13.02 19.84
CA VAL A 225 -17.77 -14.07 20.81
C VAL A 225 -16.95 -15.31 20.46
N ILE A 226 -16.10 -15.79 21.35
CA ILE A 226 -15.33 -17.02 21.20
C ILE A 226 -16.31 -18.19 21.37
N THR A 227 -16.50 -18.94 20.29
CA THR A 227 -17.52 -19.99 20.18
C THR A 227 -16.93 -21.39 20.23
N GLU A 228 -15.65 -21.57 19.90
CA GLU A 228 -15.06 -22.91 19.85
C GLU A 228 -13.56 -22.85 20.11
N VAL A 229 -13.02 -23.86 20.78
CA VAL A 229 -11.58 -23.94 21.09
C VAL A 229 -11.07 -25.37 20.99
N MET A 230 -9.91 -25.57 20.36
CA MET A 230 -9.20 -26.84 20.25
C MET A 230 -7.82 -26.74 20.94
N PRO A 231 -7.72 -27.02 22.25
CA PRO A 231 -6.45 -26.97 22.98
C PRO A 231 -5.61 -28.26 22.87
N SER A 232 -6.21 -29.39 22.45
CA SER A 232 -5.54 -30.70 22.38
C SER A 232 -5.95 -31.44 21.11
N PRO A 233 -5.48 -30.98 19.93
CA PRO A 233 -5.66 -31.73 18.69
C PRO A 233 -5.05 -33.14 18.79
N SER A 234 -5.51 -34.06 17.93
CA SER A 234 -4.93 -35.41 17.82
C SER A 234 -3.53 -35.43 17.19
N GLY A 235 -3.20 -34.39 16.41
CA GLY A 235 -1.95 -34.22 15.70
C GLY A 235 -0.89 -33.47 16.51
N ASP A 236 -0.20 -32.55 15.85
CA ASP A 236 0.85 -31.74 16.47
C ASP A 236 0.24 -30.56 17.24
N ASP A 237 0.22 -30.64 18.57
CA ASP A 237 -0.24 -29.59 19.48
C ASP A 237 0.42 -28.22 19.21
N THR A 238 1.63 -28.18 18.65
CA THR A 238 2.32 -26.90 18.38
C THR A 238 1.86 -26.21 17.09
N LEU A 239 1.09 -26.90 16.24
CA LEU A 239 0.67 -26.45 14.91
C LEU A 239 -0.84 -26.53 14.67
N GLN A 240 -1.57 -27.32 15.45
CA GLN A 240 -2.97 -27.66 15.19
C GLN A 240 -3.94 -27.14 16.26
N GLU A 241 -3.47 -26.40 17.26
CA GLU A 241 -4.36 -25.63 18.15
C GLU A 241 -5.06 -24.50 17.37
N TRP A 242 -6.32 -24.26 17.67
CA TRP A 242 -7.12 -23.19 17.09
C TRP A 242 -8.27 -22.79 18.01
N PHE A 243 -8.84 -21.62 17.76
CA PHE A 243 -10.11 -21.19 18.33
C PHE A 243 -10.93 -20.43 17.29
N GLU A 244 -12.23 -20.36 17.50
CA GLU A 244 -13.18 -19.70 16.62
C GLU A 244 -13.86 -18.54 17.33
N VAL A 245 -14.10 -17.47 16.57
CA VAL A 245 -14.85 -16.30 17.00
C VAL A 245 -16.02 -16.06 16.06
N GLU A 246 -17.23 -15.98 16.60
CA GLU A 246 -18.41 -15.51 15.90
C GLU A 246 -18.54 -13.99 16.03
N VAL A 247 -18.78 -13.34 14.89
CA VAL A 247 -18.91 -11.89 14.77
C VAL A 247 -20.38 -11.52 14.86
N THR A 248 -20.79 -10.74 15.85
CA THR A 248 -22.21 -10.39 16.05
C THR A 248 -22.56 -9.06 15.37
N ARG A 249 -21.56 -8.22 15.06
CA ARG A 249 -21.70 -6.92 14.37
C ARG A 249 -20.58 -6.71 13.35
N ASP A 250 -20.87 -6.04 12.25
CA ASP A 250 -19.85 -5.63 11.28
C ASP A 250 -18.77 -4.76 11.95
N VAL A 251 -17.53 -5.24 11.94
CA VAL A 251 -16.35 -4.62 12.56
C VAL A 251 -15.10 -4.77 11.68
N ASP A 252 -14.06 -4.02 12.01
CA ASP A 252 -12.71 -4.18 11.48
C ASP A 252 -11.79 -4.71 12.58
N LEU A 253 -11.12 -5.84 12.35
CA LEU A 253 -10.24 -6.48 13.33
C LEU A 253 -8.87 -5.78 13.48
N ASN A 254 -8.66 -4.66 12.78
CA ASN A 254 -7.44 -3.87 12.92
C ASN A 254 -7.23 -3.50 14.39
N GLN A 255 -6.05 -3.79 14.92
CA GLN A 255 -5.66 -3.56 16.32
C GLN A 255 -6.30 -4.50 17.36
N VAL A 256 -7.16 -5.42 16.96
CA VAL A 256 -7.59 -6.49 17.88
C VAL A 256 -6.38 -7.37 18.17
N ALA A 257 -6.17 -7.70 19.44
CA ALA A 257 -5.07 -8.52 19.90
C ALA A 257 -5.54 -9.86 20.45
N LEU A 258 -4.72 -10.89 20.27
CA LEU A 258 -4.92 -12.23 20.80
C LEU A 258 -3.93 -12.45 21.93
N ASP A 259 -4.38 -13.00 23.04
CA ASP A 259 -3.52 -13.24 24.18
C ASP A 259 -4.09 -14.30 25.12
N ARG A 260 -3.33 -14.58 26.18
CA ARG A 260 -3.75 -15.37 27.33
C ARG A 260 -3.70 -14.56 28.63
N ALA A 261 -4.65 -14.81 29.52
CA ALA A 261 -4.68 -14.29 30.86
C ALA A 261 -3.42 -14.71 31.64
N GLY A 262 -2.72 -13.72 32.18
CA GLY A 262 -1.52 -13.94 32.99
C GLY A 262 -0.26 -14.30 32.18
N ASP A 263 -0.30 -14.30 30.84
CA ASP A 263 0.93 -14.34 30.04
C ASP A 263 1.66 -12.99 30.14
N ALA A 264 2.98 -13.04 30.28
CA ALA A 264 3.85 -11.87 30.29
C ALA A 264 4.32 -11.48 28.88
N ALA A 265 3.99 -12.29 27.86
CA ALA A 265 4.25 -11.99 26.47
C ALA A 265 3.44 -10.77 25.99
N VAL A 266 3.92 -10.13 24.93
CA VAL A 266 3.20 -9.05 24.27
C VAL A 266 2.02 -9.66 23.50
N PRO A 267 0.78 -9.13 23.64
CA PRO A 267 -0.36 -9.58 22.87
C PRO A 267 -0.10 -9.58 21.36
N ILE A 268 -0.65 -10.56 20.65
CA ILE A 268 -0.49 -10.69 19.19
C ILE A 268 -1.51 -9.78 18.52
N VAL A 269 -1.05 -8.61 18.06
CA VAL A 269 -1.91 -7.57 17.47
C VAL A 269 -2.08 -7.78 15.97
N MET A 270 -3.33 -7.82 15.51
CA MET A 270 -3.69 -7.84 14.09
C MET A 270 -3.45 -6.46 13.46
N GLN A 271 -2.26 -6.28 12.88
CA GLN A 271 -1.87 -5.05 12.19
C GLN A 271 -2.01 -5.19 10.67
N SER A 272 -2.77 -4.29 10.07
CA SER A 272 -2.93 -4.22 8.62
C SER A 272 -3.21 -2.78 8.19
N VAL A 273 -2.64 -2.39 7.04
CA VAL A 273 -2.98 -1.11 6.40
C VAL A 273 -4.35 -1.13 5.74
N ASN A 274 -4.82 -2.34 5.37
CA ASN A 274 -6.15 -2.57 4.83
C ASN A 274 -7.11 -2.92 5.96
N CYS A 275 -8.39 -2.59 5.78
CA CYS A 275 -9.42 -2.95 6.73
C CYS A 275 -9.60 -4.46 6.78
N LEU A 276 -9.37 -5.07 7.94
CA LEU A 276 -9.60 -6.48 8.24
C LEU A 276 -11.09 -6.67 8.54
N ARG A 277 -11.91 -6.53 7.50
CA ARG A 277 -13.38 -6.58 7.58
C ARG A 277 -13.85 -7.94 8.10
N ALA A 278 -14.66 -7.90 9.15
CA ALA A 278 -15.38 -9.03 9.70
C ALA A 278 -16.88 -8.71 9.71
N THR A 279 -17.69 -9.53 9.06
CA THR A 279 -19.13 -9.28 8.90
C THR A 279 -19.93 -10.06 9.93
N THR A 280 -21.07 -9.52 10.35
CA THR A 280 -22.01 -10.19 11.25
C THR A 280 -22.37 -11.61 10.74
N GLY A 281 -22.42 -12.57 11.65
CA GLY A 281 -22.64 -14.00 11.41
C GLY A 281 -21.43 -14.76 10.84
N SER A 282 -20.31 -14.09 10.55
CA SER A 282 -19.09 -14.78 10.14
C SER A 282 -18.40 -15.47 11.32
N ARG A 283 -17.78 -16.62 11.03
CA ARG A 283 -17.02 -17.42 11.99
C ARG A 283 -15.55 -17.42 11.57
N LEU A 284 -14.74 -16.78 12.39
CA LEU A 284 -13.33 -16.53 12.13
C LEU A 284 -12.50 -17.57 12.85
N VAL A 285 -11.74 -18.36 12.09
CA VAL A 285 -10.83 -19.37 12.66
C VAL A 285 -9.46 -18.75 12.88
N PHE A 286 -8.98 -18.80 14.12
CA PHE A 286 -7.63 -18.39 14.51
C PHE A 286 -6.82 -19.64 14.82
N ALA A 287 -5.60 -19.77 14.30
CA ALA A 287 -4.86 -21.03 14.40
C ALA A 287 -3.35 -20.83 14.60
N ARG A 288 -2.65 -21.87 15.04
CA ARG A 288 -1.17 -21.88 15.13
C ARG A 288 -0.48 -21.78 13.76
N SER A 289 -1.15 -22.22 12.69
CA SER A 289 -0.64 -22.17 11.32
C SER A 289 -1.76 -21.88 10.32
N ALA A 290 -1.47 -21.06 9.32
CA ALA A 290 -2.36 -20.82 8.18
C ALA A 290 -2.22 -21.87 7.06
N ASP A 291 -1.19 -22.73 7.14
CA ASP A 291 -0.99 -23.79 6.15
C ASP A 291 -1.89 -25.00 6.46
N PRO A 292 -2.86 -25.34 5.59
CA PRO A 292 -3.79 -26.44 5.80
C PRO A 292 -3.12 -27.81 5.93
N LEU A 293 -1.89 -27.97 5.42
CA LEU A 293 -1.12 -29.22 5.55
C LEU A 293 -0.51 -29.39 6.95
N LEU A 294 -0.34 -28.29 7.69
CA LEU A 294 0.28 -28.28 9.01
C LEU A 294 -0.74 -28.13 10.14
N ASN A 295 -1.85 -27.44 9.88
CA ASN A 295 -2.86 -27.11 10.89
C ASN A 295 -3.97 -28.14 11.05
N GLY A 296 -3.80 -29.35 10.50
CA GLY A 296 -4.79 -30.42 10.59
C GLY A 296 -5.91 -30.34 9.55
N GLY A 297 -5.80 -29.45 8.55
CA GLY A 297 -6.79 -29.30 7.48
C GLY A 297 -7.93 -28.33 7.81
N LEU A 298 -7.63 -27.28 8.56
CA LEU A 298 -8.59 -26.20 8.85
C LEU A 298 -9.02 -25.47 7.57
N PRO A 299 -10.22 -24.84 7.56
CA PRO A 299 -10.63 -23.91 6.51
C PRO A 299 -9.78 -22.63 6.56
N ALA A 300 -10.24 -21.58 5.86
CA ALA A 300 -9.55 -20.29 5.83
C ALA A 300 -9.29 -19.74 7.25
N VAL A 301 -8.02 -19.58 7.59
CA VAL A 301 -7.57 -19.01 8.86
C VAL A 301 -7.55 -17.48 8.77
N ALA A 302 -8.28 -16.82 9.67
CA ALA A 302 -8.39 -15.36 9.75
C ALA A 302 -7.08 -14.72 10.24
N HIS A 303 -6.45 -15.30 11.26
CA HIS A 303 -5.14 -14.88 11.74
C HIS A 303 -4.43 -16.01 12.50
N THR A 304 -3.11 -15.89 12.66
CA THR A 304 -2.31 -16.89 13.39
C THR A 304 -1.89 -16.41 14.78
N PHE A 305 -1.72 -17.34 15.72
CA PHE A 305 -1.17 -17.06 17.05
C PHE A 305 -0.01 -18.00 17.43
N SER A 306 0.80 -17.61 18.41
CA SER A 306 2.03 -18.32 18.80
C SER A 306 2.07 -18.84 20.24
N PHE A 307 1.08 -18.49 21.07
CA PHE A 307 0.93 -19.07 22.42
C PHE A 307 0.24 -20.43 22.36
N SER A 308 0.43 -21.29 23.37
CA SER A 308 -0.33 -22.55 23.48
C SER A 308 -1.60 -22.32 24.28
N LEU A 309 -2.71 -22.93 23.88
CA LEU A 309 -4.00 -22.82 24.55
C LEU A 309 -4.05 -23.62 25.86
N VAL A 310 -3.20 -24.65 26.00
CA VAL A 310 -3.10 -25.58 27.14
C VAL A 310 -4.39 -26.33 27.49
N THR A 311 -4.25 -27.55 27.99
CA THR A 311 -5.40 -28.42 28.24
C THR A 311 -6.29 -27.98 29.41
N GLY A 312 -5.73 -27.19 30.34
CA GLY A 312 -6.39 -26.65 31.52
C GLY A 312 -6.51 -27.64 32.69
N SER A 313 -6.59 -27.09 33.90
CA SER A 313 -6.84 -27.79 35.16
C SER A 313 -7.59 -26.87 36.14
N THR A 314 -8.06 -27.38 37.27
CA THR A 314 -8.68 -26.53 38.31
C THR A 314 -7.70 -25.57 38.98
N LEU A 315 -6.40 -25.92 39.03
CA LEU A 315 -5.35 -25.08 39.65
C LEU A 315 -4.67 -24.14 38.64
N ALA A 316 -4.74 -24.47 37.36
CA ALA A 316 -4.23 -23.69 36.24
C ALA A 316 -5.17 -23.89 35.06
N PRO A 317 -6.27 -23.10 34.98
CA PRO A 317 -7.19 -23.14 33.85
C PRO A 317 -6.46 -22.84 32.54
N GLY A 318 -6.95 -23.42 31.44
CA GLY A 318 -6.63 -22.94 30.10
C GLY A 318 -7.53 -21.76 29.76
N ASP A 319 -7.09 -20.93 28.83
CA ASP A 319 -7.68 -19.64 28.57
C ASP A 319 -7.32 -19.09 27.17
N VAL A 320 -8.15 -18.20 26.66
CA VAL A 320 -7.83 -17.34 25.51
C VAL A 320 -8.67 -16.06 25.59
N ARG A 321 -8.10 -14.92 25.18
CA ARG A 321 -8.76 -13.61 25.19
C ARG A 321 -8.51 -12.81 23.92
N LEU A 322 -9.52 -12.04 23.55
CA LEU A 322 -9.48 -10.98 22.54
C LEU A 322 -9.37 -9.63 23.26
N LEU A 323 -8.45 -8.77 22.81
CA LEU A 323 -8.29 -7.43 23.37
C LEU A 323 -8.38 -6.36 22.29
N LEU A 324 -8.76 -5.15 22.70
CA LEU A 324 -8.50 -3.93 21.98
C LEU A 324 -7.76 -2.98 22.91
N ASP A 325 -6.54 -2.61 22.53
CA ASP A 325 -5.57 -1.95 23.41
C ASP A 325 -5.33 -2.75 24.70
N SER A 326 -5.93 -2.33 25.82
CA SER A 326 -5.88 -3.04 27.11
C SER A 326 -7.24 -3.58 27.58
N ALA A 327 -8.32 -3.29 26.84
CA ALA A 327 -9.65 -3.76 27.18
C ALA A 327 -9.87 -5.16 26.61
N VAL A 328 -10.37 -6.10 27.42
CA VAL A 328 -10.80 -7.40 26.94
C VAL A 328 -12.15 -7.25 26.26
N LEU A 329 -12.22 -7.65 25.00
CA LEU A 329 -13.45 -7.69 24.22
C LEU A 329 -14.26 -8.93 24.53
N ASP A 330 -13.57 -10.06 24.70
CA ASP A 330 -14.13 -11.35 25.06
C ASP A 330 -13.02 -12.30 25.55
N ALA A 331 -13.34 -13.19 26.48
CA ALA A 331 -12.40 -14.16 27.02
C ALA A 331 -13.13 -15.40 27.51
N ILE A 332 -12.52 -16.57 27.34
CA ILE A 332 -13.07 -17.82 27.87
C ILE A 332 -12.01 -18.57 28.67
N THR A 333 -12.45 -19.39 29.62
CA THR A 333 -11.57 -20.25 30.41
C THR A 333 -12.08 -21.67 30.49
N TRP A 334 -11.18 -22.59 30.82
CA TRP A 334 -11.54 -23.99 31.04
C TRP A 334 -10.63 -24.74 32.01
N THR A 335 -11.18 -25.75 32.65
CA THR A 335 -10.45 -26.59 33.62
C THR A 335 -10.03 -27.96 33.09
N SER A 336 -10.38 -28.31 31.86
CA SER A 336 -9.98 -29.58 31.20
C SER A 336 -10.42 -29.60 29.75
N SER A 337 -9.68 -30.24 28.83
CA SER A 337 -10.10 -30.49 27.44
C SER A 337 -9.86 -31.95 27.08
N ALA A 338 -10.70 -32.49 26.19
CA ALA A 338 -10.53 -33.84 25.66
C ALA A 338 -9.60 -33.81 24.44
N THR A 339 -8.70 -34.79 24.34
CA THR A 339 -7.86 -34.94 23.14
C THR A 339 -8.72 -35.23 21.91
N ALA A 340 -8.33 -34.64 20.78
CA ALA A 340 -8.98 -34.74 19.48
C ALA A 340 -10.40 -34.16 19.43
N LYS A 341 -10.79 -33.35 20.40
CA LYS A 341 -12.11 -32.70 20.43
C LYS A 341 -11.99 -31.26 20.84
N SER A 342 -12.54 -30.38 20.01
CA SER A 342 -12.76 -29.01 20.41
C SER A 342 -13.85 -28.98 21.47
N ARG A 343 -13.84 -27.90 22.24
CA ARG A 343 -14.99 -27.48 23.02
C ARG A 343 -15.74 -26.42 22.25
N GLN A 344 -17.00 -26.69 21.99
CA GLN A 344 -17.92 -25.80 21.30
C GLN A 344 -18.95 -25.25 22.27
N LEU A 345 -19.21 -23.95 22.18
CA LEU A 345 -20.31 -23.26 22.84
C LEU A 345 -21.62 -23.72 22.22
N ASP A 346 -22.65 -23.95 23.03
CA ASP A 346 -23.97 -24.24 22.50
C ASP A 346 -24.48 -23.05 21.65
N PRO A 347 -24.98 -23.30 20.43
CA PRO A 347 -25.42 -22.24 19.51
C PRO A 347 -26.59 -21.38 20.04
N ASP A 348 -27.35 -21.84 21.04
CA ASP A 348 -28.38 -21.01 21.69
C ASP A 348 -27.80 -19.98 22.67
N LEU A 349 -26.49 -20.04 22.92
CA LEU A 349 -25.76 -19.27 23.93
C LEU A 349 -24.64 -18.42 23.33
N ILE A 350 -24.74 -18.03 22.05
CA ILE A 350 -23.78 -17.13 21.39
C ILE A 350 -23.93 -15.71 21.95
N ASP A 351 -23.30 -15.48 23.10
CA ASP A 351 -23.24 -14.21 23.83
C ASP A 351 -21.92 -14.17 24.63
N ALA A 352 -21.27 -13.00 24.65
CA ALA A 352 -19.95 -12.79 25.26
C ALA A 352 -19.94 -12.87 26.80
N ALA A 353 -21.10 -12.93 27.47
CA ALA A 353 -21.17 -13.25 28.89
C ALA A 353 -21.58 -14.72 29.10
N ALA A 354 -22.37 -15.30 28.19
CA ALA A 354 -22.73 -16.72 28.28
C ALA A 354 -21.53 -17.64 28.04
N ASN A 355 -20.61 -17.29 27.15
CA ASN A 355 -19.39 -18.06 26.90
C ASN A 355 -18.36 -17.99 28.05
N ASP A 356 -18.56 -17.11 29.04
CA ASP A 356 -17.75 -17.09 30.27
C ASP A 356 -17.97 -18.34 31.14
N SER A 357 -19.10 -19.04 30.98
CA SER A 357 -19.45 -20.22 31.76
C SER A 357 -18.98 -21.50 31.07
N PRO A 358 -17.97 -22.21 31.62
CA PRO A 358 -17.43 -23.43 30.98
C PRO A 358 -18.49 -24.54 30.83
N SER A 359 -19.58 -24.46 31.59
CA SER A 359 -20.70 -25.42 31.52
C SER A 359 -21.56 -25.26 30.28
N ASN A 360 -21.48 -24.11 29.58
CA ASN A 360 -22.19 -23.84 28.33
C ASN A 360 -21.47 -24.44 27.11
N PHE A 361 -20.28 -25.00 27.32
CA PHE A 361 -19.52 -25.70 26.30
C PHE A 361 -19.67 -27.21 26.43
N CYS A 362 -19.62 -27.90 25.29
CA CYS A 362 -19.54 -29.35 25.23
C CYS A 362 -18.43 -29.79 24.27
N ASP A 363 -17.99 -31.05 24.41
CA ASP A 363 -17.12 -31.69 23.42
C ASP A 363 -17.83 -31.73 22.06
N ALA A 364 -17.16 -31.26 21.02
CA ALA A 364 -17.64 -31.39 19.66
C ALA A 364 -17.68 -32.87 19.21
N THR A 365 -18.56 -33.14 18.26
CA THR A 365 -18.80 -34.51 17.75
C THR A 365 -18.65 -34.64 16.24
N THR A 366 -18.54 -33.53 15.52
CA THR A 366 -18.41 -33.49 14.06
C THR A 366 -16.96 -33.72 13.65
N PRO A 367 -16.63 -34.75 12.86
CA PRO A 367 -15.27 -34.92 12.37
C PRO A 367 -14.88 -33.83 11.36
N TYR A 368 -13.67 -33.28 11.46
CA TYR A 368 -13.12 -32.34 10.48
C TYR A 368 -11.64 -32.64 10.17
N GLY A 369 -11.11 -32.00 9.13
CA GLY A 369 -9.68 -32.04 8.83
C GLY A 369 -9.17 -33.40 8.37
N THR A 370 -7.85 -33.57 8.43
CA THR A 370 -7.13 -34.75 7.89
C THR A 370 -6.31 -35.52 8.92
N SER A 371 -6.35 -35.11 10.20
CA SER A 371 -5.64 -35.78 11.29
C SER A 371 -6.08 -37.24 11.47
N THR A 372 -5.23 -38.08 12.08
CA THR A 372 -5.56 -39.48 12.38
C THR A 372 -5.13 -39.83 13.82
N PRO A 373 -6.08 -40.11 14.74
CA PRO A 373 -7.55 -40.06 14.58
C PRO A 373 -8.05 -38.69 14.10
N GLN A 374 -9.22 -38.64 13.47
CA GLN A 374 -9.77 -37.38 12.97
C GLN A 374 -10.22 -36.52 14.16
N ASP A 375 -9.88 -35.23 14.12
CA ASP A 375 -10.30 -34.27 15.13
C ASP A 375 -11.80 -33.98 15.00
N LEU A 376 -12.44 -33.70 16.13
CA LEU A 376 -13.86 -33.35 16.22
C LEU A 376 -14.00 -31.86 16.52
N GLY A 377 -14.85 -31.16 15.76
CA GLY A 377 -15.04 -29.72 15.80
C GLY A 377 -15.78 -29.19 14.57
N THR A 378 -16.10 -27.90 14.59
CA THR A 378 -16.84 -27.21 13.52
C THR A 378 -16.13 -25.95 13.02
N PRO A 379 -14.80 -25.96 12.79
CA PRO A 379 -14.07 -24.75 12.42
C PRO A 379 -14.65 -24.11 11.15
N GLY A 380 -15.01 -22.82 11.25
CA GLY A 380 -15.60 -22.01 10.18
C GLY A 380 -17.07 -22.31 9.91
N ALA A 381 -17.73 -23.13 10.73
CA ALA A 381 -19.11 -23.55 10.59
C ALA A 381 -19.87 -23.41 11.92
N ALA A 382 -21.21 -23.41 11.88
CA ALA A 382 -21.97 -23.32 13.11
C ALA A 382 -21.77 -24.55 14.00
N ASN A 383 -21.53 -24.32 15.29
CA ASN A 383 -21.48 -25.35 16.33
C ASN A 383 -22.75 -26.21 16.32
N LEU A 384 -22.60 -27.48 16.67
CA LEU A 384 -23.76 -28.34 16.91
C LEU A 384 -24.36 -28.07 18.29
N GLN A 385 -25.67 -28.27 18.42
CA GLN A 385 -26.34 -28.24 19.72
C GLN A 385 -25.63 -29.15 20.73
N CYS A 386 -25.38 -28.63 21.92
CA CYS A 386 -24.84 -29.45 23.00
C CYS A 386 -25.95 -30.37 23.52
N ALA A 387 -25.83 -31.67 23.25
CA ALA A 387 -26.84 -32.69 23.58
C ALA A 387 -27.15 -32.85 25.09
N LEU A 388 -26.46 -32.11 25.96
CA LEU A 388 -26.55 -32.18 27.41
C LEU A 388 -26.88 -30.84 28.08
N LEU A 389 -27.21 -29.79 27.32
CA LEU A 389 -27.73 -28.60 27.98
C LEU A 389 -29.17 -28.87 28.48
N PRO A 390 -29.44 -28.60 29.78
CA PRO A 390 -30.77 -28.75 30.32
C PRO A 390 -31.72 -27.77 29.58
N PRO A 391 -32.94 -28.20 29.19
CA PRO A 391 -33.89 -27.31 28.52
C PRO A 391 -34.24 -26.12 29.42
N ALA A 392 -34.77 -25.04 28.82
CA ALA A 392 -35.23 -23.87 29.56
C ALA A 392 -36.11 -24.25 30.78
N GLY A 393 -35.85 -23.62 31.91
CA GLY A 393 -36.45 -23.97 33.21
C GLY A 393 -35.78 -25.14 33.94
N SER A 394 -34.66 -25.68 33.44
CA SER A 394 -33.89 -26.72 34.12
C SER A 394 -32.39 -26.42 34.12
N CYS A 395 -31.68 -26.98 35.09
CA CYS A 395 -30.23 -26.88 35.26
C CYS A 395 -29.70 -28.23 35.77
N THR A 396 -28.38 -28.46 35.77
CA THR A 396 -27.76 -29.73 36.18
C THR A 396 -27.03 -29.63 37.52
N VAL A 397 -27.09 -30.70 38.30
CA VAL A 397 -26.24 -30.92 39.48
C VAL A 397 -25.47 -32.22 39.26
N GLY A 398 -24.14 -32.14 39.14
CA GLY A 398 -23.32 -33.31 38.81
C GLY A 398 -23.70 -33.97 37.48
N GLY A 399 -24.16 -33.17 36.50
CA GLY A 399 -24.63 -33.65 35.18
C GLY A 399 -26.06 -34.19 35.16
N VAL A 400 -26.76 -34.25 36.29
CA VAL A 400 -28.16 -34.70 36.36
C VAL A 400 -29.09 -33.48 36.30
N PRO A 401 -30.02 -33.39 35.31
CA PRO A 401 -30.93 -32.27 35.20
C PRO A 401 -32.00 -32.27 36.31
N ARG A 402 -32.31 -31.09 36.84
CA ARG A 402 -33.46 -30.81 37.71
C ARG A 402 -34.11 -29.46 37.33
N PRO A 403 -35.38 -29.22 37.70
CA PRO A 403 -36.00 -27.92 37.53
C PRO A 403 -35.21 -26.82 38.27
N ILE A 404 -35.18 -25.62 37.68
CA ILE A 404 -34.65 -24.41 38.30
C ILE A 404 -35.58 -23.98 39.44
N GLU A 405 -35.02 -23.77 40.63
CA GLU A 405 -35.73 -23.26 41.79
C GLU A 405 -35.75 -21.73 41.73
N LYS A 406 -36.84 -21.12 41.25
CA LYS A 406 -36.93 -19.65 41.15
C LYS A 406 -37.09 -18.99 42.54
N PRO A 407 -36.51 -17.80 42.75
CA PRO A 407 -36.73 -17.05 43.99
C PRO A 407 -38.21 -16.71 44.17
N ALA A 408 -38.74 -16.94 45.37
CA ALA A 408 -40.05 -16.44 45.74
C ALA A 408 -40.03 -14.90 45.78
N ALA A 409 -41.20 -14.26 45.62
CA ALA A 409 -41.31 -12.81 45.77
C ALA A 409 -40.77 -12.35 47.14
N GLY A 410 -39.86 -11.38 47.14
CA GLY A 410 -39.20 -10.87 48.34
C GLY A 410 -38.01 -11.69 48.84
N ALA A 411 -37.70 -12.84 48.24
CA ALA A 411 -36.60 -13.73 48.66
C ALA A 411 -35.22 -13.26 48.19
N LEU A 412 -35.16 -12.50 47.10
CA LEU A 412 -33.93 -11.98 46.52
C LEU A 412 -33.88 -10.49 46.80
N VAL A 413 -32.81 -10.03 47.45
CA VAL A 413 -32.60 -8.60 47.78
C VAL A 413 -31.20 -8.19 47.34
N LEU A 414 -31.09 -7.11 46.58
CA LEU A 414 -29.85 -6.44 46.19
C LEU A 414 -29.29 -5.72 47.41
N THR A 415 -28.07 -6.09 47.80
CA THR A 415 -27.44 -5.66 49.07
C THR A 415 -26.26 -4.73 48.87
N GLU A 416 -25.53 -4.83 47.76
CA GLU A 416 -24.35 -4.00 47.55
C GLU A 416 -24.05 -3.84 46.06
N PHE A 417 -23.48 -2.71 45.64
CA PHE A 417 -23.00 -2.53 44.27
C PHE A 417 -21.82 -1.56 44.18
N LEU A 418 -20.97 -1.75 43.16
CA LEU A 418 -19.91 -0.83 42.78
C LEU A 418 -20.08 -0.45 41.31
N ALA A 419 -20.59 0.76 41.06
CA ALA A 419 -20.84 1.28 39.71
C ALA A 419 -19.70 2.17 39.17
N ASN A 420 -18.78 2.63 40.03
CA ASN A 420 -17.62 3.45 39.65
C ASN A 420 -16.37 2.92 40.35
N PRO A 421 -15.79 1.82 39.87
CA PRO A 421 -14.55 1.30 40.43
C PRO A 421 -13.37 2.25 40.22
N ALA A 422 -12.45 2.29 41.18
CA ALA A 422 -11.19 3.02 41.02
C ALA A 422 -10.20 2.23 40.15
N GLY A 423 -9.49 2.94 39.26
CA GLY A 423 -8.41 2.39 38.43
C GLY A 423 -8.62 2.61 36.93
N SER A 424 -7.63 2.25 36.10
CA SER A 424 -7.66 2.43 34.64
C SER A 424 -8.43 1.34 33.88
N ALA A 425 -8.98 0.34 34.58
CA ALA A 425 -9.76 -0.78 34.03
C ALA A 425 -11.24 -0.69 34.47
N ASP A 426 -11.80 0.51 34.38
CA ASP A 426 -13.06 0.95 35.00
C ASP A 426 -14.24 -0.02 34.70
N SER A 427 -14.49 -0.36 33.44
CA SER A 427 -15.66 -1.16 33.07
C SER A 427 -15.59 -2.66 33.39
N ALA A 428 -14.45 -3.24 33.77
CA ALA A 428 -14.36 -4.67 34.08
C ALA A 428 -14.56 -4.98 35.57
N ARG A 429 -14.55 -3.93 36.41
CA ARG A 429 -14.53 -4.00 37.87
C ARG A 429 -15.86 -3.69 38.53
N GLU A 430 -16.90 -3.40 37.75
CA GLU A 430 -18.24 -3.17 38.29
C GLU A 430 -18.89 -4.49 38.71
N TRP A 431 -19.62 -4.46 39.82
CA TRP A 431 -20.29 -5.62 40.38
C TRP A 431 -21.52 -5.22 41.19
N LEU A 432 -22.40 -6.19 41.41
CA LEU A 432 -23.55 -6.12 42.30
C LEU A 432 -23.65 -7.42 43.11
N GLU A 433 -24.18 -7.30 44.30
CA GLU A 433 -24.40 -8.40 45.23
C GLU A 433 -25.88 -8.49 45.56
N LEU A 434 -26.35 -9.73 45.68
CA LEU A 434 -27.67 -10.04 46.20
C LEU A 434 -27.57 -11.07 47.32
N THR A 435 -28.59 -11.11 48.17
CA THR A 435 -28.75 -12.11 49.22
C THR A 435 -30.07 -12.86 49.08
N ASN A 436 -30.08 -14.10 49.56
CA ASN A 436 -31.29 -14.88 49.74
C ASN A 436 -31.84 -14.72 51.16
N THR A 437 -32.93 -13.98 51.30
CA THR A 437 -33.60 -13.72 52.59
C THR A 437 -34.63 -14.80 52.96
N SER A 438 -34.86 -15.79 52.10
CA SER A 438 -35.81 -16.87 52.35
C SER A 438 -35.18 -18.06 53.09
N ALA A 439 -36.03 -18.99 53.54
CA ALA A 439 -35.60 -20.21 54.22
C ALA A 439 -35.23 -21.36 53.26
N ALA A 440 -35.40 -21.19 51.95
CA ALA A 440 -35.09 -22.20 50.93
C ALA A 440 -34.03 -21.67 49.96
N SER A 441 -33.27 -22.55 49.32
CA SER A 441 -32.41 -22.15 48.20
C SER A 441 -33.24 -21.70 47.00
N PHE A 442 -32.66 -20.83 46.18
CA PHE A 442 -33.10 -20.60 44.81
C PHE A 442 -31.88 -20.61 43.89
N ASP A 443 -32.09 -20.74 42.59
CA ASP A 443 -31.06 -20.71 41.57
C ASP A 443 -31.06 -19.38 40.82
N LEU A 444 -29.86 -18.88 40.47
CA LEU A 444 -29.71 -17.70 39.61
C LEU A 444 -30.03 -17.97 38.15
N ASN A 445 -30.06 -19.23 37.73
CA ASN A 445 -30.25 -19.61 36.35
C ASN A 445 -31.49 -18.92 35.75
N GLU A 446 -31.29 -18.36 34.56
CA GLU A 446 -32.30 -17.69 33.76
C GLU A 446 -32.87 -16.38 34.34
N LEU A 447 -32.38 -15.92 35.49
CA LEU A 447 -32.66 -14.56 35.94
C LEU A 447 -31.98 -13.55 35.01
N VAL A 448 -32.58 -12.39 34.86
CA VAL A 448 -32.08 -11.30 34.01
C VAL A 448 -31.65 -10.14 34.88
N ILE A 449 -30.39 -9.75 34.76
CA ILE A 449 -29.82 -8.55 35.37
C ILE A 449 -29.92 -7.46 34.31
N ALA A 450 -30.49 -6.31 34.65
CA ALA A 450 -30.74 -5.29 33.64
C ALA A 450 -30.78 -3.90 34.24
N ARG A 451 -30.73 -2.89 33.36
CA ARG A 451 -31.30 -1.58 33.65
C ARG A 451 -32.77 -1.55 33.28
N ALA A 452 -33.54 -0.70 33.96
CA ALA A 452 -34.95 -0.43 33.75
C ALA A 452 -35.26 -0.27 32.26
N GLY A 453 -36.14 -1.12 31.74
CA GLY A 453 -36.61 -1.08 30.35
C GLY A 453 -35.63 -1.60 29.30
N THR A 454 -34.47 -2.15 29.69
CA THR A 454 -33.52 -2.80 28.77
C THR A 454 -33.72 -4.32 28.71
N THR A 455 -33.10 -5.00 27.74
CA THR A 455 -33.14 -6.48 27.66
C THR A 455 -32.32 -7.17 28.74
N GLY A 456 -31.25 -6.52 29.22
CA GLY A 456 -30.36 -7.05 30.26
C GLY A 456 -29.47 -8.22 29.81
N SER A 457 -28.77 -8.79 30.78
CA SER A 457 -27.97 -10.01 30.68
C SER A 457 -28.68 -11.13 31.43
N ARG A 458 -28.92 -12.24 30.75
CA ARG A 458 -29.55 -13.42 31.34
C ARG A 458 -28.47 -14.34 31.89
N VAL A 459 -28.62 -14.81 33.12
CA VAL A 459 -27.72 -15.83 33.69
C VAL A 459 -27.93 -17.14 32.95
N GLN A 460 -27.01 -17.48 32.05
CA GLN A 460 -27.05 -18.70 31.25
C GLN A 460 -25.97 -19.66 31.75
N SER A 461 -26.41 -20.76 32.35
CA SER A 461 -25.52 -21.81 32.86
C SER A 461 -26.24 -23.16 32.78
N ALA A 462 -25.53 -24.17 32.28
CA ALA A 462 -26.00 -25.55 32.34
C ALA A 462 -26.00 -26.10 33.76
N ALA A 463 -25.05 -25.67 34.59
CA ALA A 463 -24.98 -26.03 35.99
C ALA A 463 -25.94 -25.15 36.80
N CYS A 464 -26.60 -25.73 37.80
CA CYS A 464 -27.39 -24.94 38.74
C CYS A 464 -26.47 -24.02 39.55
N ILE A 465 -26.88 -22.77 39.74
CA ILE A 465 -26.18 -21.76 40.53
C ILE A 465 -27.03 -21.43 41.77
N PRO A 466 -26.99 -22.28 42.81
CA PRO A 466 -27.85 -22.13 43.98
C PRO A 466 -27.32 -21.03 44.92
N VAL A 467 -28.22 -20.18 45.40
CA VAL A 467 -28.00 -19.25 46.50
C VAL A 467 -28.68 -19.83 47.75
N ALA A 468 -27.88 -20.31 48.69
CA ALA A 468 -28.39 -20.87 49.94
C ALA A 468 -29.05 -19.78 50.83
N PRO A 469 -29.93 -20.14 51.77
CA PRO A 469 -30.48 -19.20 52.74
C PRO A 469 -29.39 -18.38 53.44
N ALA A 470 -29.59 -17.06 53.51
CA ALA A 470 -28.65 -16.06 54.04
C ALA A 470 -27.28 -16.01 53.36
N ALA A 471 -27.09 -16.69 52.22
CA ALA A 471 -25.88 -16.55 51.42
C ALA A 471 -25.95 -15.32 50.51
N PHE A 472 -24.77 -14.85 50.12
CA PHE A 472 -24.59 -13.76 49.16
C PHE A 472 -24.12 -14.32 47.84
N ALA A 473 -24.71 -13.84 46.75
CA ALA A 473 -24.24 -14.13 45.39
C ALA A 473 -23.67 -12.87 44.77
N LEU A 474 -22.52 -13.03 44.12
CA LEU A 474 -21.76 -11.93 43.51
C LEU A 474 -21.89 -11.99 42.00
N LEU A 475 -22.35 -10.90 41.40
CA LEU A 475 -22.47 -10.76 39.95
C LEU A 475 -21.56 -9.64 39.47
N ALA A 476 -20.79 -9.84 38.41
CA ALA A 476 -19.76 -8.88 37.99
C ALA A 476 -19.65 -8.72 36.48
N ARG A 477 -19.01 -7.64 36.05
CA ARG A 477 -18.64 -7.38 34.65
C ARG A 477 -17.64 -8.38 34.07
N SER A 478 -16.85 -9.04 34.91
CA SER A 478 -15.85 -10.01 34.52
C SER A 478 -15.64 -11.06 35.62
N ASN A 479 -15.51 -12.32 35.24
CA ASN A 479 -15.14 -13.40 36.15
C ASN A 479 -13.61 -13.57 36.30
N ASP A 480 -12.79 -12.82 35.54
CA ASP A 480 -11.34 -12.88 35.58
C ASP A 480 -10.79 -12.09 36.79
N PRO A 481 -10.17 -12.76 37.78
CA PRO A 481 -9.61 -12.10 38.97
C PRO A 481 -8.55 -11.04 38.64
N ALA A 482 -7.85 -11.16 37.49
CA ALA A 482 -6.84 -10.19 37.08
C ALA A 482 -7.46 -8.85 36.64
N GLN A 483 -8.72 -8.86 36.18
CA GLN A 483 -9.39 -7.70 35.62
C GLN A 483 -10.41 -7.11 36.58
N ASN A 484 -11.14 -7.96 37.31
CA ASN A 484 -12.23 -7.55 38.18
C ASN A 484 -11.78 -7.02 39.55
N GLY A 485 -10.48 -6.79 39.76
CA GLY A 485 -9.92 -6.30 41.02
C GLY A 485 -9.74 -7.38 42.07
N ALA A 486 -9.54 -8.64 41.64
CA ALA A 486 -9.41 -9.81 42.49
C ALA A 486 -10.64 -10.03 43.39
N LEU A 487 -11.84 -9.94 42.81
CA LEU A 487 -13.07 -10.29 43.50
C LEU A 487 -13.03 -11.76 43.99
N PRO A 488 -13.76 -12.09 45.07
CA PRO A 488 -14.12 -13.48 45.37
C PRO A 488 -14.82 -14.14 44.18
N THR A 489 -15.05 -15.46 44.25
CA THR A 489 -15.71 -16.20 43.16
C THR A 489 -17.01 -15.51 42.75
N VAL A 490 -17.07 -15.13 41.47
CA VAL A 490 -18.24 -14.53 40.83
C VAL A 490 -19.19 -15.65 40.44
N ASP A 491 -20.46 -15.50 40.79
CA ASP A 491 -21.51 -16.50 40.56
C ASP A 491 -22.18 -16.32 39.19
N ALA A 492 -22.21 -15.12 38.62
CA ALA A 492 -22.65 -14.84 37.25
C ALA A 492 -22.05 -13.53 36.69
N THR A 493 -21.94 -13.40 35.37
CA THR A 493 -21.49 -12.16 34.71
C THR A 493 -22.62 -11.37 34.06
N PHE A 494 -22.40 -10.07 33.82
CA PHE A 494 -23.31 -9.22 33.04
C PHE A 494 -22.56 -8.30 32.07
N GLY A 495 -23.18 -8.05 30.92
CA GLY A 495 -22.53 -7.45 29.74
C GLY A 495 -22.74 -5.95 29.54
N PHE A 496 -23.48 -5.26 30.41
CA PHE A 496 -23.71 -3.81 30.34
C PHE A 496 -22.95 -3.06 31.45
N ALA A 497 -22.65 -1.78 31.24
CA ALA A 497 -22.03 -0.94 32.26
C ALA A 497 -23.10 -0.43 33.25
N LEU A 498 -22.75 -0.38 34.53
CA LEU A 498 -23.49 0.42 35.49
C LEU A 498 -23.17 1.90 35.21
N VAL A 499 -24.03 2.81 35.68
CA VAL A 499 -23.86 4.25 35.39
C VAL A 499 -23.51 5.01 36.66
N ASP A 500 -22.60 5.96 36.55
CA ASP A 500 -22.06 6.73 37.69
C ASP A 500 -23.10 7.64 38.37
N SER A 501 -24.14 8.03 37.63
CA SER A 501 -25.14 8.98 38.11
C SER A 501 -26.51 8.69 37.53
N ASN A 502 -27.55 8.97 38.32
CA ASN A 502 -28.95 8.70 38.01
C ASN A 502 -29.16 7.28 37.47
N GLY A 503 -28.53 6.31 38.13
CA GLY A 503 -28.48 4.93 37.71
C GLY A 503 -29.49 4.04 38.41
N ASP A 504 -29.62 2.86 37.84
CA ASP A 504 -30.51 1.82 38.29
C ASP A 504 -29.96 0.44 37.92
N VAL A 505 -30.38 -0.57 38.66
CA VAL A 505 -30.24 -1.97 38.28
C VAL A 505 -31.40 -2.78 38.85
N GLU A 506 -31.86 -3.78 38.10
CA GLU A 506 -32.94 -4.66 38.48
C GLU A 506 -32.61 -6.12 38.14
N VAL A 507 -33.14 -7.03 38.95
CA VAL A 507 -33.10 -8.47 38.72
C VAL A 507 -34.51 -8.95 38.41
N ARG A 508 -34.68 -9.67 37.30
CA ARG A 508 -35.99 -10.10 36.80
C ARG A 508 -36.06 -11.61 36.59
N ASP A 509 -37.28 -12.14 36.70
CA ASP A 509 -37.66 -13.44 36.16
C ASP A 509 -38.69 -13.24 35.04
N GLY A 510 -38.24 -13.42 33.79
CA GLY A 510 -39.02 -13.02 32.61
C GLY A 510 -39.35 -11.53 32.64
N ALA A 511 -40.65 -11.20 32.67
CA ALA A 511 -41.13 -9.81 32.76
C ALA A 511 -41.31 -9.31 34.20
N THR A 512 -41.13 -10.17 35.21
CA THR A 512 -41.36 -9.82 36.61
C THR A 512 -40.08 -9.29 37.22
N VAL A 513 -40.09 -8.03 37.68
CA VAL A 513 -39.00 -7.49 38.51
C VAL A 513 -39.10 -8.13 39.89
N LEU A 514 -38.04 -8.83 40.30
CA LEU A 514 -37.93 -9.45 41.62
C LEU A 514 -37.45 -8.42 42.64
N ASP A 515 -36.48 -7.60 42.23
CA ASP A 515 -35.92 -6.53 43.04
C ASP A 515 -35.21 -5.50 42.14
N ALA A 516 -35.15 -4.25 42.60
CA ALA A 516 -34.50 -3.16 41.88
C ALA A 516 -33.97 -2.10 42.84
N ILE A 517 -32.89 -1.43 42.46
CA ILE A 517 -32.33 -0.31 43.21
C ILE A 517 -32.03 0.85 42.27
N THR A 518 -32.03 2.07 42.81
CA THR A 518 -31.69 3.29 42.08
C THR A 518 -30.74 4.17 42.89
N TRP A 519 -29.94 4.99 42.20
CA TRP A 519 -29.01 5.93 42.84
C TRP A 519 -28.85 7.22 42.03
N THR A 520 -28.56 8.32 42.73
CA THR A 520 -28.29 9.62 42.11
C THR A 520 -26.83 9.80 41.73
N SER A 521 -25.90 9.33 42.57
CA SER A 521 -24.47 9.39 42.35
C SER A 521 -23.74 8.31 43.16
N VAL A 522 -22.59 7.87 42.65
CA VAL A 522 -21.63 7.02 43.37
C VAL A 522 -20.28 7.73 43.53
N THR A 523 -19.44 7.20 44.43
CA THR A 523 -18.08 7.68 44.66
C THR A 523 -17.10 6.71 44.01
N SER A 524 -16.12 7.23 43.26
CA SER A 524 -15.10 6.38 42.64
C SER A 524 -14.36 5.56 43.69
N GLY A 525 -14.25 4.26 43.45
CA GLY A 525 -13.58 3.31 44.32
C GLY A 525 -14.40 2.81 45.50
N VAL A 526 -15.68 3.21 45.65
CA VAL A 526 -16.46 2.95 46.86
C VAL A 526 -17.83 2.38 46.51
N SER A 527 -18.10 1.18 47.01
CA SER A 527 -19.40 0.53 46.86
C SER A 527 -20.49 1.29 47.63
N ARG A 528 -21.74 1.02 47.26
CA ARG A 528 -22.93 1.38 48.03
C ARG A 528 -23.46 0.11 48.66
N GLN A 529 -23.40 0.02 49.98
CA GLN A 529 -23.82 -1.15 50.74
C GLN A 529 -25.11 -0.82 51.52
N LEU A 530 -26.09 -1.71 51.44
CA LEU A 530 -27.36 -1.64 52.14
C LEU A 530 -27.15 -1.92 53.63
N ASP A 531 -27.74 -1.11 54.49
CA ASP A 531 -27.77 -1.36 55.92
C ASP A 531 -28.51 -2.68 56.21
N PRO A 532 -27.93 -3.60 57.00
CA PRO A 532 -28.56 -4.90 57.32
C PRO A 532 -29.97 -4.82 57.92
N ASP A 533 -30.37 -3.69 58.53
CA ASP A 533 -31.73 -3.48 59.06
C ASP A 533 -32.78 -3.33 57.94
N PHE A 534 -32.34 -3.16 56.69
CA PHE A 534 -33.19 -2.89 55.52
C PHE A 534 -33.12 -3.99 54.45
N PHE A 535 -32.67 -5.21 54.79
CA PHE A 535 -32.58 -6.38 53.88
C PHE A 535 -33.96 -6.92 53.44
N THR A 536 -34.71 -6.09 52.74
CA THR A 536 -36.00 -6.41 52.11
C THR A 536 -36.06 -5.67 50.77
N THR A 537 -36.84 -6.19 49.81
CA THR A 537 -37.03 -5.58 48.48
C THR A 537 -37.70 -4.21 48.49
N ALA A 538 -38.22 -3.76 49.64
CA ALA A 538 -38.73 -2.40 49.81
C ALA A 538 -37.78 -1.53 50.65
N GLY A 539 -36.91 -2.16 51.45
CA GLY A 539 -35.94 -1.48 52.29
C GLY A 539 -34.79 -0.91 51.47
N ASN A 540 -34.44 -1.56 50.35
CA ASN A 540 -33.41 -1.13 49.41
C ASN A 540 -33.92 -0.16 48.31
N ASP A 541 -35.21 0.19 48.29
CA ASP A 541 -35.73 1.22 47.39
C ASP A 541 -35.26 2.64 47.78
N SER A 542 -34.91 2.85 49.05
CA SER A 542 -34.47 4.15 49.54
C SER A 542 -32.95 4.29 49.48
N ALA A 543 -32.48 5.33 48.76
CA ALA A 543 -31.06 5.67 48.72
C ALA A 543 -30.46 5.97 50.11
N THR A 544 -31.27 6.32 51.10
CA THR A 544 -30.83 6.56 52.49
C THR A 544 -30.58 5.29 53.28
N SER A 545 -31.06 4.13 52.81
CA SER A 545 -30.77 2.82 53.41
C SER A 545 -29.38 2.32 53.04
N PHE A 546 -28.69 3.00 52.10
CA PHE A 546 -27.35 2.65 51.67
C PHE A 546 -26.32 3.61 52.23
N CYS A 547 -25.20 3.09 52.72
CA CYS A 547 -24.01 3.85 53.08
C CYS A 547 -22.81 3.49 52.19
N PRO A 548 -21.72 4.29 52.24
CA PRO A 548 -20.49 3.95 51.52
C PRO A 548 -19.79 2.72 52.10
N GLY A 549 -19.26 1.87 51.23
CA GLY A 549 -18.34 0.79 51.61
C GLY A 549 -17.10 1.33 52.32
N THR A 550 -16.63 0.59 53.32
CA THR A 550 -15.46 0.99 54.13
C THR A 550 -14.36 -0.05 54.20
N THR A 551 -14.63 -1.27 53.74
CA THR A 551 -13.70 -2.40 53.84
C THR A 551 -12.94 -2.57 52.53
N PRO A 552 -11.59 -2.52 52.50
CA PRO A 552 -10.84 -2.87 51.30
C PRO A 552 -11.02 -4.36 50.97
N TYR A 553 -11.20 -4.68 49.69
CA TYR A 553 -11.27 -6.07 49.19
C TYR A 553 -10.27 -6.30 48.04
N GLY A 554 -10.04 -7.56 47.69
CA GLY A 554 -9.24 -7.94 46.53
C GLY A 554 -7.85 -7.31 46.51
N ASP A 555 -7.56 -6.51 45.47
CA ASP A 555 -6.30 -5.77 45.30
C ASP A 555 -6.19 -4.48 46.16
N ALA A 556 -7.16 -4.23 47.03
CA ALA A 556 -7.28 -3.08 47.93
C ALA A 556 -7.42 -1.71 47.23
N THR A 557 -7.74 -1.69 45.94
CA THR A 557 -8.04 -0.43 45.20
C THR A 557 -9.44 0.10 45.46
N ASN A 558 -10.38 -0.78 45.82
CA ASN A 558 -11.80 -0.48 46.00
C ASN A 558 -12.26 -0.87 47.41
N LEU A 559 -13.35 -0.24 47.87
CA LEU A 559 -13.98 -0.49 49.16
C LEU A 559 -15.36 -1.12 48.99
N GLY A 560 -15.66 -2.14 49.79
CA GLY A 560 -16.92 -2.88 49.84
C GLY A 560 -16.78 -4.24 50.53
N THR A 561 -17.86 -5.02 50.56
CA THR A 561 -17.91 -6.34 51.21
C THR A 561 -18.37 -7.45 50.26
N PRO A 562 -17.78 -7.61 49.07
CA PRO A 562 -18.25 -8.60 48.11
C PRO A 562 -18.22 -10.01 48.70
N ARG A 563 -19.36 -10.71 48.60
CA ARG A 563 -19.62 -12.06 49.10
C ARG A 563 -19.59 -12.18 50.63
N ALA A 564 -19.82 -11.09 51.34
CA ALA A 564 -19.83 -11.02 52.79
C ALA A 564 -20.95 -10.11 53.30
N ALA A 565 -21.32 -10.24 54.57
CA ALA A 565 -22.35 -9.39 55.14
C ALA A 565 -21.88 -7.94 55.27
N ASN A 566 -22.70 -7.01 54.77
CA ASN A 566 -22.50 -5.58 54.94
C ASN A 566 -22.40 -5.22 56.43
N PRO A 567 -21.47 -4.33 56.83
CA PRO A 567 -21.49 -3.76 58.17
C PRO A 567 -22.67 -2.79 58.32
N GLN A 568 -23.12 -2.59 59.55
CA GLN A 568 -24.14 -1.61 59.90
C GLN A 568 -23.76 -0.20 59.45
N CYS A 569 -24.71 0.54 58.89
CA CYS A 569 -24.44 1.91 58.47
C CYS A 569 -24.33 2.84 59.69
N PRO A 570 -23.47 3.87 59.61
CA PRO A 570 -23.15 4.75 60.75
C PRO A 570 -24.25 5.76 61.12
#